data_AF-A0A2N2D0A9-F1
#
_entry.id   AF-A0A2N2D0A9-F1
#
_cell.length_a   1.000
_cell.length_b   1.000
_cell.length_c   1.000
_cell.angle_alpha   90.00
_cell.angle_beta   90.00
_cell.angle_gamma   90.00
#
_symmetry.space_group_name_H-M   'P 1'
#
loop_
_entity.id
_entity.type
_entity.pdbx_description
1 polymer ?
#
loop_
_entity_poly.entity_id
_entity_poly.type
_entity_poly.pdbx_seq_one_letter_code
_entity_poly.pdbx_strand_id
1 'polypeptide(L)'
;MKNIIILAFVLLLFCIIVCVDIPKPVKGDVNCDRRVTITDLVILHRHVELGDKMKCPGNADMNRDGVIDVLDLVKLQRHLAGLE
;
A
#
# COMPACT_ATOMS: atom_id res chain seq x y z
N MET A 1 -26.21 -8.36 -36.84
CA MET A 1 -26.18 -9.05 -35.53
C MET A 1 -24.78 -9.10 -34.91
N LYS A 2 -23.71 -9.49 -35.63
CA LYS A 2 -22.33 -9.52 -35.10
C LYS A 2 -21.87 -8.17 -34.51
N ASN A 3 -22.15 -7.05 -35.16
CA ASN A 3 -21.69 -5.72 -34.71
C ASN A 3 -22.34 -5.26 -33.39
N ILE A 4 -23.59 -5.68 -33.12
CA ILE A 4 -24.31 -5.35 -31.88
C ILE A 4 -23.73 -6.17 -30.71
N ILE A 5 -23.39 -7.44 -30.96
CA ILE A 5 -22.77 -8.32 -29.96
C ILE A 5 -21.36 -7.80 -29.58
N ILE A 6 -20.59 -7.37 -30.58
CA ILE A 6 -19.26 -6.79 -30.35
C ILE A 6 -19.38 -5.50 -29.52
N LEU A 7 -20.32 -4.61 -29.85
CA LEU A 7 -20.53 -3.37 -29.09
C LEU A 7 -20.97 -3.65 -27.64
N ALA A 8 -21.86 -4.61 -27.43
CA ALA A 8 -22.27 -5.01 -26.07
C ALA A 8 -21.10 -5.58 -25.26
N PHE A 9 -20.23 -6.38 -25.89
CA PHE A 9 -19.04 -6.95 -25.24
C PHE A 9 -18.00 -5.88 -24.90
N VAL A 10 -17.79 -4.88 -25.77
CA VAL A 10 -16.90 -3.74 -25.52
C VAL A 10 -17.42 -2.87 -24.37
N LEU A 11 -18.73 -2.60 -24.33
CA LEU A 11 -19.35 -1.85 -23.23
C LEU A 11 -19.26 -2.61 -21.90
N LEU A 12 -19.43 -3.93 -21.92
CA LEU A 12 -19.28 -4.79 -20.74
C LEU A 12 -17.82 -4.79 -20.23
N LEU A 13 -16.84 -4.93 -21.11
CA LEU A 13 -15.41 -4.84 -20.78
C LEU A 13 -15.03 -3.47 -20.22
N PHE A 14 -15.55 -2.39 -20.82
CA PHE A 14 -15.33 -1.04 -20.33
C PHE A 14 -15.94 -0.85 -18.94
N CYS A 15 -17.12 -1.39 -18.68
CA CYS A 15 -17.75 -1.36 -17.36
C CYS A 15 -16.93 -2.13 -16.32
N ILE A 16 -16.42 -3.32 -16.67
CA ILE A 16 -15.53 -4.11 -15.78
C ILE A 16 -14.24 -3.36 -15.45
N ILE A 17 -13.64 -2.66 -16.42
CA ILE A 17 -12.42 -1.86 -16.21
C ILE A 17 -12.70 -0.65 -15.29
N VAL A 18 -13.85 0.00 -15.44
CA VAL A 18 -14.25 1.15 -14.61
C VAL A 18 -14.60 0.75 -13.17
N CYS A 19 -15.06 -0.48 -12.94
CA CYS A 19 -15.39 -0.98 -11.61
C CYS A 19 -14.20 -1.53 -10.81
N VAL A 20 -12.95 -1.38 -11.28
CA VAL A 20 -11.78 -1.76 -10.49
C VAL A 20 -11.56 -0.74 -9.38
N ASP A 21 -12.06 -1.05 -8.19
CA ASP A 21 -11.72 -0.34 -6.96
C ASP A 21 -10.22 -0.54 -6.68
N ILE A 22 -9.41 0.47 -6.99
CA ILE A 22 -8.00 0.50 -6.56
C ILE A 22 -7.99 0.68 -5.04
N PRO A 23 -7.47 -0.30 -4.27
CA PRO A 23 -7.42 -0.16 -2.82
C PRO A 23 -6.59 1.06 -2.46
N LYS A 24 -7.13 1.92 -1.59
CA LYS A 24 -6.35 3.05 -1.08
C LYS A 24 -5.15 2.52 -0.28
N PRO A 25 -3.96 3.14 -0.42
CA PRO A 25 -2.81 2.78 0.37
C PRO A 25 -3.11 2.94 1.87
N VAL A 26 -2.63 1.98 2.67
CA VAL A 26 -2.73 1.99 4.13
C VAL A 26 -1.38 2.43 4.68
N LYS A 27 -1.36 3.56 5.39
CA LYS A 27 -0.13 4.09 5.97
C LYS A 27 0.42 3.11 7.01
N GLY A 28 1.71 2.77 6.91
CA GLY A 28 2.37 1.76 7.73
C GLY A 28 2.30 0.33 7.21
N ASP A 29 1.49 0.02 6.19
CA ASP A 29 1.43 -1.30 5.54
C ASP A 29 2.51 -1.40 4.46
N VAL A 30 3.74 -1.74 4.85
CA VAL A 30 4.90 -1.73 3.94
C VAL A 30 4.99 -3.00 3.09
N ASN A 31 4.21 -4.04 3.43
CA ASN A 31 4.17 -5.32 2.72
C ASN A 31 2.93 -5.48 1.80
N CYS A 32 2.00 -4.52 1.82
CA CYS A 32 0.73 -4.54 1.10
C CYS A 32 -0.14 -5.77 1.40
N ASP A 33 -0.24 -6.16 2.66
CA ASP A 33 -1.15 -7.21 3.14
C ASP A 33 -2.47 -6.65 3.70
N ARG A 34 -2.62 -5.32 3.69
CA ARG A 34 -3.78 -4.55 4.18
C ARG A 34 -3.92 -4.53 5.70
N ARG A 35 -2.89 -4.93 6.43
CA ARG A 35 -2.82 -4.85 7.88
C ARG A 35 -1.59 -4.04 8.25
N VAL A 36 -1.67 -3.38 9.40
CA VAL A 36 -0.51 -2.71 9.98
C VAL A 36 -0.16 -3.48 11.24
N THR A 37 0.94 -4.22 11.17
CA THR A 37 1.33 -5.18 12.19
C THR A 37 2.82 -5.07 12.53
N ILE A 38 3.26 -5.89 13.49
CA ILE A 38 4.70 -5.99 13.84
C ILE A 38 5.53 -6.46 12.63
N THR A 39 4.94 -7.22 11.69
CA THR A 39 5.63 -7.64 10.47
C THR A 39 6.07 -6.43 9.64
N ASP A 40 5.22 -5.40 9.54
CA ASP A 40 5.56 -4.15 8.85
C ASP A 40 6.70 -3.40 9.55
N LEU A 41 6.66 -3.36 10.89
CA LEU A 41 7.72 -2.76 11.69
C LEU A 41 9.08 -3.45 11.45
N VAL A 42 9.10 -4.78 11.41
CA VAL A 42 10.32 -5.55 11.16
C VAL A 42 10.85 -5.32 9.74
N ILE A 43 9.96 -5.26 8.75
CA ILE A 43 10.33 -4.99 7.35
C ILE A 43 10.92 -3.57 7.23
N LEU A 44 10.27 -2.58 7.84
CA LEU A 44 10.75 -1.20 7.83
C LEU A 44 12.10 -1.08 8.55
N HIS A 45 12.29 -1.74 9.69
CA HIS A 45 13.57 -1.79 10.39
C HIS A 45 14.68 -2.36 9.50
N ARG A 46 14.43 -3.49 8.82
CA ARG A 46 15.40 -4.08 7.89
C ARG A 46 15.70 -3.17 6.70
N HIS A 47 14.71 -2.42 6.22
CA HIS A 47 14.94 -1.42 5.18
C HIS A 47 15.88 -0.32 5.65
N VAL A 48 15.63 0.26 6.83
CA VAL A 48 16.44 1.36 7.38
C VAL A 48 17.88 0.90 7.68
N GLU A 49 18.05 -0.28 8.28
CA GLU A 49 19.36 -0.77 8.70
C GLU A 49 20.17 -1.42 7.57
N LEU A 50 19.51 -2.20 6.70
CA LEU A 50 20.17 -3.05 5.70
C LEU A 50 19.89 -2.62 4.25
N GLY A 51 18.98 -1.68 4.02
CA GLY A 51 18.54 -1.29 2.68
C GLY A 51 17.64 -2.32 1.98
N ASP A 52 17.03 -3.25 2.74
CA ASP A 52 16.16 -4.29 2.18
C ASP A 52 14.96 -3.68 1.44
N LYS A 53 14.56 -4.27 0.30
CA LYS A 53 13.43 -3.75 -0.47
C LYS A 53 12.09 -4.03 0.21
N MET A 54 11.22 -3.02 0.21
CA MET A 54 9.83 -3.14 0.64
C MET A 54 8.92 -3.37 -0.56
N LYS A 55 7.79 -4.06 -0.35
CA LYS A 55 6.79 -4.25 -1.40
C LYS A 55 6.02 -2.96 -1.68
N CYS A 56 5.74 -2.18 -0.64
CA CYS A 56 4.98 -0.94 -0.72
C CYS A 56 5.68 0.21 0.04
N PRO A 57 6.80 0.73 -0.49
CA PRO A 57 7.57 1.78 0.17
C PRO A 57 6.81 3.10 0.32
N GLY A 58 5.80 3.36 -0.54
CA GLY A 58 4.96 4.56 -0.42
C GLY A 58 4.11 4.62 0.87
N ASN A 59 4.04 3.53 1.63
CA ASN A 59 3.34 3.48 2.90
C ASN A 59 4.28 3.67 4.10
N ALA A 60 5.60 3.70 3.89
CA ALA A 60 6.61 3.70 4.95
C ALA A 60 6.88 5.08 5.55
N ASP A 61 6.63 6.17 4.83
CA ASP A 61 6.78 7.55 5.33
C ASP A 61 5.64 7.85 6.34
N MET A 62 5.91 7.48 7.59
CA MET A 62 4.99 7.59 8.71
C MET A 62 4.93 9.03 9.22
N ASN A 63 5.97 9.84 9.03
CA ASN A 63 6.01 11.20 9.53
C ASN A 63 5.62 12.30 8.51
N ARG A 64 5.57 11.95 7.21
CA ARG A 64 5.32 12.81 6.04
C ARG A 64 6.40 13.85 5.77
N ASP A 65 7.65 13.56 6.09
CA ASP A 65 8.78 14.45 5.77
C ASP A 65 9.42 14.13 4.40
N GLY A 66 8.97 13.07 3.73
CA GLY A 66 9.46 12.65 2.41
C GLY A 66 10.74 11.81 2.46
N VAL A 67 11.24 11.48 3.65
CA VAL A 67 12.36 10.58 3.89
C VAL A 67 11.81 9.32 4.56
N ILE A 68 12.42 8.17 4.31
CA ILE A 68 12.11 6.93 5.04
C ILE A 68 13.31 6.64 5.93
N ASP A 69 13.17 6.91 7.24
CA ASP A 69 14.24 6.75 8.20
C ASP A 69 13.77 6.23 9.58
N VAL A 70 14.64 6.35 10.59
CA VAL A 70 14.36 5.88 11.96
C VAL A 70 13.17 6.58 12.60
N LEU A 71 12.82 7.81 12.20
CA LEU A 71 11.67 8.52 12.73
C LEU A 71 10.37 7.86 12.30
N ASP A 72 10.33 7.28 11.10
CA ASP A 72 9.17 6.53 10.63
C ASP A 72 9.00 5.22 11.40
N LEU A 73 10.12 4.56 11.70
CA LEU A 73 10.15 3.36 12.52
C LEU A 73 9.56 3.62 13.91
N VAL A 74 10.00 4.73 14.55
CA VAL A 74 9.49 5.14 15.86
C VAL A 74 7.99 5.47 15.78
N LYS A 75 7.53 6.16 14.73
CA LYS A 75 6.10 6.44 14.56
C LYS A 75 5.28 5.16 14.38
N LEU A 76 5.74 4.22 13.56
CA LEU A 76 5.05 2.94 13.37
C LEU A 76 4.98 2.15 14.67
N GLN A 77 6.06 2.15 15.46
CA GLN A 77 6.07 1.51 16.78
C GLN A 77 5.06 2.14 17.74
N ARG A 78 4.99 3.48 17.81
CA ARG A 78 4.01 4.21 18.63
C ARG A 78 2.57 3.91 18.20
N HIS A 79 2.34 3.83 16.89
CA HIS A 79 1.04 3.48 16.33
C HIS A 79 0.58 2.08 16.74
N LEU A 80 1.46 1.08 16.62
CA LEU A 80 1.18 -0.30 17.05
C LEU A 80 0.96 -0.41 18.56
N ALA A 81 1.55 0.49 19.36
CA ALA A 81 1.34 0.59 20.79
C ALA A 81 0.06 1.36 21.20
N GLY A 82 -0.69 1.91 20.23
CA GLY A 82 -1.89 2.71 20.50
C GLY A 82 -1.60 4.08 21.12
N LEU A 83 -0.39 4.61 20.92
CA LEU A 83 0.02 5.90 21.46
C LEU A 83 -0.25 7.06 20.48
N GLU A 84 -0.36 6.78 19.18
CA GLU A 84 -0.65 7.74 18.10
C GLU A 84 -1.40 7.10 16.91
#